data_AF-A0A2V6XKE3-F1
#
_entry.id   AF-A0A2V6XKE3-F1
#
_cell.length_a   1.000
_cell.length_b   1.000
_cell.length_c   1.000
_cell.angle_alpha   90.00
_cell.angle_beta   90.00
_cell.angle_gamma   90.00
#
_symmetry.space_group_name_H-M   'P 1'
#
loop_
_entity.id
_entity.type
_entity.pdbx_description
1 polymer ?
#
loop_
_entity_poly.entity_id
_entity_poly.type
_entity_poly.pdbx_seq_one_letter_code
_entity_poly.pdbx_strand_id
1 'polypeptide(L)'
;MNTLALDRLGDEIAELSAHLDAATAHLLDLIREFDTREGWNTGFRSCAAWLSWRVGLDPGAARERVRVARVLGTLPRLAQALARGELSYAKVRALTRVATPETEERLLAVGRAGTADHVERIVRGWRRVDRKAEAAETARRHASRALHVYQDEDGMVTLRGRLAPEVGALLMQALAAAREALYQHARGMDADVTTADVSAETPPMALHARTTAPGWLGQRLDVGWAIDVLHPLAR
;
A
#
# COMPACT_ATOMS: atom_id res chain seq x y z
N MET A 1 -38.95 12.87 -35.39
CA MET A 1 -38.29 14.17 -35.12
C MET A 1 -38.23 14.37 -33.61
N ASN A 2 -37.33 13.64 -32.91
CA ASN A 2 -37.30 13.65 -31.43
C ASN A 2 -35.89 13.39 -30.84
N THR A 3 -35.00 12.70 -31.57
CA THR A 3 -33.63 12.38 -31.12
C THR A 3 -32.86 13.63 -30.68
N LEU A 4 -32.77 14.64 -31.55
CA LEU A 4 -32.07 15.91 -31.28
C LEU A 4 -32.59 16.70 -30.06
N ALA A 5 -33.77 16.37 -29.52
CA ALA A 5 -34.27 16.95 -28.27
C ALA A 5 -33.82 16.14 -27.05
N LEU A 6 -33.77 14.80 -27.16
CA LEU A 6 -33.23 13.90 -26.15
C LEU A 6 -31.71 14.02 -26.04
N ASP A 7 -31.00 14.19 -27.17
CA ASP A 7 -29.55 14.39 -27.21
C ASP A 7 -29.16 15.64 -26.40
N ARG A 8 -29.83 16.78 -26.67
CA ARG A 8 -29.63 18.04 -25.93
C ARG A 8 -29.96 17.93 -24.43
N LEU A 9 -31.00 17.19 -24.06
CA LEU A 9 -31.33 16.93 -22.66
C LEU A 9 -30.23 16.08 -21.99
N GLY A 10 -29.61 15.15 -22.72
CA GLY A 10 -28.43 14.42 -22.27
C GLY A 10 -27.21 15.34 -22.03
N ASP A 11 -26.95 16.25 -22.96
CA ASP A 11 -25.88 17.26 -22.84
C ASP A 11 -26.12 18.18 -21.63
N GLU A 12 -27.34 18.69 -21.45
CA GLU A 12 -27.74 19.55 -20.32
C GLU A 12 -27.57 18.84 -18.96
N ILE A 13 -27.97 17.56 -18.89
CA ILE A 13 -27.76 16.71 -17.69
C ILE A 13 -26.26 16.51 -17.42
N ALA A 14 -25.44 16.32 -18.45
CA ALA A 14 -24.00 16.15 -18.32
C ALA A 14 -23.29 17.45 -17.86
N GLU A 15 -23.65 18.59 -18.45
CA GLU A 15 -23.15 19.91 -18.07
C GLU A 15 -23.53 20.27 -16.62
N LEU A 16 -24.80 20.10 -16.24
CA LEU A 16 -25.24 20.34 -14.86
C LEU A 16 -24.55 19.40 -13.86
N SER A 17 -24.31 18.14 -14.24
CA SER A 17 -23.55 17.20 -13.41
C SER A 17 -22.10 17.65 -13.20
N ALA A 18 -21.43 18.13 -14.25
CA ALA A 18 -20.07 18.68 -14.16
C ALA A 18 -20.01 19.92 -13.25
N HIS A 19 -21.02 20.80 -13.32
CA HIS A 19 -21.15 21.94 -12.41
C HIS A 19 -21.36 21.54 -10.95
N LEU A 20 -22.17 20.50 -10.68
CA LEU A 20 -22.37 19.95 -9.32
C LEU A 20 -21.10 19.30 -8.75
N ASP A 21 -20.29 18.67 -9.61
CA ASP A 21 -18.99 18.09 -9.23
C ASP A 21 -17.93 19.18 -8.97
N ALA A 22 -17.89 20.25 -9.78
CA ALA A 22 -17.06 21.42 -9.54
C ALA A 22 -17.42 22.14 -8.23
N ALA A 23 -18.71 22.35 -7.95
CA ALA A 23 -19.19 22.86 -6.67
C ALA A 23 -18.85 21.93 -5.50
N THR A 24 -18.87 20.61 -5.73
CA THR A 24 -18.43 19.61 -4.74
C THR A 24 -16.92 19.69 -4.46
N ALA A 25 -16.08 20.05 -5.44
CA ALA A 25 -14.66 20.32 -5.22
C ALA A 25 -14.47 21.47 -4.21
N HIS A 26 -15.11 22.61 -4.47
CA HIS A 26 -15.03 23.78 -3.58
C HIS A 26 -15.53 23.48 -2.17
N LEU A 27 -16.65 22.74 -2.04
CA LEU A 27 -17.15 22.26 -0.76
C LEU A 27 -16.14 21.35 -0.03
N LEU A 28 -15.40 20.50 -0.75
CA LEU A 28 -14.37 19.64 -0.16
C LEU A 28 -13.16 20.44 0.34
N ASP A 29 -12.75 21.51 -0.35
CA ASP A 29 -11.71 22.41 0.14
C ASP A 29 -12.14 23.17 1.39
N LEU A 30 -13.38 23.69 1.43
CA LEU A 30 -13.95 24.31 2.63
C LEU A 30 -14.04 23.32 3.80
N ILE A 31 -14.43 22.06 3.55
CA ILE A 31 -14.44 21.00 4.57
C ILE A 31 -13.02 20.69 5.06
N ARG A 32 -12.03 20.59 4.16
CA ARG A 32 -10.62 20.35 4.50
C ARG A 32 -10.08 21.47 5.39
N GLU A 33 -10.34 22.73 5.03
CA GLU A 33 -9.91 23.89 5.79
C GLU A 33 -10.60 23.97 7.17
N PHE A 34 -11.91 23.80 7.23
CA PHE A 34 -12.69 23.82 8.47
C PHE A 34 -12.29 22.68 9.43
N ASP A 35 -12.00 21.50 8.89
CA ASP A 35 -11.50 20.33 9.65
C ASP A 35 -10.07 20.54 10.16
N THR A 36 -9.18 21.12 9.33
CA THR A 36 -7.78 21.44 9.69
C THR A 36 -7.68 22.57 10.73
N ARG A 37 -8.60 23.53 10.71
CA ARG A 37 -8.73 24.62 11.70
C ARG A 37 -9.50 24.20 12.96
N GLU A 38 -9.87 22.92 13.10
CA GLU A 38 -10.75 22.40 14.16
C GLU A 38 -12.06 23.19 14.39
N GLY A 39 -12.63 23.83 13.37
CA GLY A 39 -13.82 24.70 13.53
C GLY A 39 -15.09 23.98 14.03
N TRP A 40 -15.07 22.64 13.98
CA TRP A 40 -16.08 21.75 14.54
C TRP A 40 -15.96 21.54 16.05
N ASN A 41 -14.84 21.90 16.68
CA ASN A 41 -14.52 21.71 18.10
C ASN A 41 -15.24 22.74 19.00
N THR A 42 -16.48 23.09 18.61
CA THR A 42 -17.43 23.99 19.29
C THR A 42 -18.54 23.18 19.97
N GLY A 43 -18.19 22.00 20.48
CA GLY A 43 -19.11 21.04 21.11
C GLY A 43 -19.35 19.74 20.32
N PHE A 44 -18.76 19.57 19.12
CA PHE A 44 -18.86 18.33 18.34
C PHE A 44 -17.61 17.47 18.46
N ARG A 45 -17.80 16.15 18.41
CA ARG A 45 -16.74 15.13 18.51
C ARG A 45 -15.90 14.88 17.25
N SER A 46 -16.21 15.56 16.14
CA SER A 46 -15.45 15.55 14.86
C SER A 46 -16.12 16.45 13.81
N CYS A 47 -15.39 16.84 12.76
CA CYS A 47 -15.96 17.50 11.59
C CYS A 47 -17.12 16.71 10.95
N ALA A 48 -17.02 15.37 10.89
CA ALA A 48 -18.10 14.53 10.35
C ALA A 48 -19.37 14.59 11.20
N ALA A 49 -19.25 14.69 12.54
CA ALA A 49 -20.41 14.88 13.42
C ALA A 49 -21.04 16.27 13.23
N TRP A 50 -20.21 17.32 13.13
CA TRP A 50 -20.68 18.68 12.82
C TRP A 50 -21.39 18.75 11.47
N LEU A 51 -20.84 18.14 10.41
CA LEU A 51 -21.46 18.08 9.08
C LEU A 51 -22.79 17.31 9.08
N SER A 52 -22.87 16.22 9.84
CA SER A 52 -24.12 15.45 9.96
C SER A 52 -25.25 16.31 10.56
N TRP A 53 -24.93 17.11 11.59
CA TRP A 53 -25.89 18.00 12.24
C TRP A 53 -26.18 19.28 11.44
N ARG A 54 -25.15 19.97 10.94
CA ARG A 54 -25.28 21.32 10.34
C ARG A 54 -25.69 21.32 8.86
N VAL A 55 -25.41 20.23 8.15
CA VAL A 55 -25.62 20.07 6.69
C VAL A 55 -26.59 18.92 6.39
N GLY A 56 -27.02 18.15 7.39
CA GLY A 56 -28.00 17.06 7.22
C GLY A 56 -27.47 15.83 6.48
N LEU A 57 -26.14 15.67 6.38
CA LEU A 57 -25.52 14.49 5.78
C LEU A 57 -25.71 13.26 6.67
N ASP A 58 -25.88 12.09 6.07
CA ASP A 58 -25.79 10.83 6.82
C ASP A 58 -24.37 10.66 7.41
N PRO A 59 -24.21 10.03 8.59
CA PRO A 59 -22.90 9.86 9.21
C PRO A 59 -21.85 9.12 8.35
N GLY A 60 -22.28 8.28 7.40
CA GLY A 60 -21.43 7.65 6.39
C GLY A 60 -20.91 8.67 5.37
N ALA A 61 -21.80 9.36 4.66
CA ALA A 61 -21.47 10.40 3.70
C ALA A 61 -20.65 11.54 4.32
N ALA A 62 -20.97 11.95 5.55
CA ALA A 62 -20.21 12.99 6.27
C ALA A 62 -18.76 12.56 6.53
N ARG A 63 -18.53 11.34 7.04
CA ARG A 63 -17.17 10.78 7.21
C ARG A 63 -16.43 10.62 5.89
N GLU A 64 -17.13 10.22 4.83
CA GLU A 64 -16.51 10.06 3.52
C GLU A 64 -16.14 11.40 2.88
N ARG A 65 -17.00 12.44 2.99
CA ARG A 65 -16.66 13.81 2.54
C ARG A 65 -15.42 14.33 3.26
N VAL A 66 -15.32 14.16 4.58
CA VAL A 66 -14.10 14.53 5.35
C VAL A 66 -12.87 13.72 4.91
N ARG A 67 -13.01 12.40 4.68
CA ARG A 67 -11.90 11.57 4.15
C ARG A 67 -11.41 12.08 2.79
N VAL A 68 -12.32 12.31 1.84
CA VAL A 68 -11.98 12.77 0.50
C VAL A 68 -11.34 14.16 0.57
N ALA A 69 -11.91 15.08 1.36
CA ALA A 69 -11.37 16.42 1.58
C ALA A 69 -9.91 16.38 2.08
N ARG A 70 -9.63 15.61 3.15
CA ARG A 70 -8.26 15.42 3.67
C ARG A 70 -7.29 14.88 2.61
N VAL A 71 -7.69 13.83 1.89
CA VAL A 71 -6.82 13.14 0.93
C VAL A 71 -6.59 13.97 -0.35
N LEU A 72 -7.55 14.80 -0.78
CA LEU A 72 -7.33 15.74 -1.88
C LEU A 72 -6.32 16.85 -1.54
N GLY A 73 -6.09 17.13 -0.24
CA GLY A 73 -5.04 18.04 0.20
C GLY A 73 -3.62 17.62 -0.18
N THR A 74 -3.39 16.35 -0.53
CA THR A 74 -2.11 15.84 -1.05
C THR A 74 -2.17 15.36 -2.51
N LEU A 75 -3.33 15.52 -3.17
CA LEU A 75 -3.60 15.03 -4.53
C LEU A 75 -4.18 16.18 -5.39
N PRO A 76 -3.32 17.14 -5.82
CA PRO A 76 -3.76 18.36 -6.48
C PRO A 76 -4.28 18.14 -7.90
N ARG A 77 -3.85 17.10 -8.62
CA ARG A 77 -4.30 16.84 -9.99
C ARG A 77 -5.68 16.20 -10.00
N LEU A 78 -6.00 15.33 -9.03
CA LEU A 78 -7.35 14.80 -8.80
C LEU A 78 -8.29 15.88 -8.25
N ALA A 79 -7.79 16.78 -7.38
CA ALA A 79 -8.57 17.93 -6.91
C ALA A 79 -8.96 18.87 -8.07
N GLN A 80 -8.00 19.23 -8.93
CA GLN A 80 -8.27 20.03 -10.13
C GLN A 80 -9.20 19.33 -11.13
N ALA A 81 -9.08 18.01 -11.30
CA ALA A 81 -9.95 17.27 -12.20
C ALA A 81 -11.41 17.21 -11.69
N LEU A 82 -11.63 17.23 -10.38
CA LEU A 82 -12.96 17.43 -9.78
C LEU A 82 -13.45 18.87 -9.98
N ALA A 83 -12.59 19.86 -9.71
CA ALA A 83 -12.92 21.28 -9.82
C ALA A 83 -13.24 21.73 -11.26
N ARG A 84 -12.75 21.01 -12.28
CA ARG A 84 -13.09 21.22 -13.71
C ARG A 84 -14.19 20.28 -14.23
N GLY A 85 -14.82 19.46 -13.37
CA GLY A 85 -15.86 18.50 -13.76
C GLY A 85 -15.37 17.31 -14.62
N GLU A 86 -14.07 17.16 -14.87
CA GLU A 86 -13.49 16.07 -15.67
C GLU A 86 -13.64 14.69 -15.00
N LEU A 87 -13.64 14.67 -13.67
CA LEU A 87 -13.90 13.48 -12.86
C LEU A 87 -15.02 13.78 -11.87
N SER A 88 -16.06 12.96 -11.88
CA SER A 88 -17.13 13.09 -10.88
C SER A 88 -16.67 12.72 -9.46
N TYR A 89 -17.35 13.27 -8.46
CA TYR A 89 -17.10 12.99 -7.05
C TYR A 89 -17.11 11.48 -6.78
N ALA A 90 -17.97 10.70 -7.44
CA ALA A 90 -17.99 9.24 -7.33
C ALA A 90 -16.65 8.60 -7.75
N LYS A 91 -16.07 9.03 -8.88
CA LYS A 91 -14.73 8.57 -9.34
C LYS A 91 -13.65 8.99 -8.36
N VAL A 92 -13.61 10.26 -7.96
CA VAL A 92 -12.57 10.81 -7.07
C VAL A 92 -12.63 10.20 -5.67
N ARG A 93 -13.83 10.01 -5.13
CA ARG A 93 -14.12 9.27 -3.90
C ARG A 93 -13.60 7.83 -3.93
N ALA A 94 -13.60 7.19 -5.09
CA ALA A 94 -13.03 5.86 -5.28
C ALA A 94 -11.49 5.90 -5.41
N LEU A 95 -10.93 6.77 -6.26
CA LEU A 95 -9.48 6.88 -6.49
C LEU A 95 -8.72 7.28 -5.21
N THR A 96 -9.25 8.22 -4.42
CA THR A 96 -8.72 8.64 -3.10
C THR A 96 -8.75 7.54 -2.02
N ARG A 97 -9.15 6.30 -2.36
CA ARG A 97 -9.01 5.12 -1.48
C ARG A 97 -7.71 4.35 -1.72
N VAL A 98 -6.96 4.67 -2.77
CA VAL A 98 -5.69 4.00 -3.17
C VAL A 98 -4.62 4.99 -3.65
N ALA A 99 -5.00 6.22 -3.98
CA ALA A 99 -4.10 7.23 -4.54
C ALA A 99 -3.07 7.76 -3.54
N THR A 100 -1.85 7.85 -4.03
CA THR A 100 -0.69 8.52 -3.42
C THR A 100 -0.16 9.58 -4.42
N PRO A 101 0.65 10.56 -3.99
CA PRO A 101 1.20 11.57 -4.91
C PRO A 101 1.98 10.98 -6.10
N GLU A 102 2.65 9.85 -5.90
CA GLU A 102 3.47 9.15 -6.90
C GLU A 102 2.62 8.33 -7.90
N THR A 103 1.42 7.92 -7.49
CA THR A 103 0.46 7.15 -8.31
C THR A 103 -0.63 8.02 -8.93
N GLU A 104 -0.79 9.27 -8.47
CA GLU A 104 -1.88 10.17 -8.84
C GLU A 104 -2.08 10.31 -10.35
N GLU A 105 -1.01 10.51 -11.12
CA GLU A 105 -1.08 10.75 -12.56
C GLU A 105 -1.68 9.56 -13.33
N ARG A 106 -1.29 8.35 -12.91
CA ARG A 106 -1.76 7.07 -13.48
C ARG A 106 -3.23 6.86 -13.11
N LEU A 107 -3.60 7.19 -11.87
CA LEU A 107 -4.97 7.11 -11.37
C LEU A 107 -5.92 8.14 -12.00
N LEU A 108 -5.43 9.34 -12.31
CA LEU A 108 -6.16 10.36 -13.09
C LEU A 108 -6.44 9.87 -14.52
N ALA A 109 -5.45 9.25 -15.18
CA ALA A 109 -5.65 8.65 -16.50
C ALA A 109 -6.72 7.54 -16.49
N VAL A 110 -6.64 6.60 -15.53
CA VAL A 110 -7.67 5.56 -15.31
C VAL A 110 -9.04 6.18 -15.00
N GLY A 111 -9.08 7.24 -14.19
CA GLY A 111 -10.29 7.99 -13.87
C GLY A 111 -10.96 8.61 -15.09
N ARG A 112 -10.18 9.21 -16.00
CA ARG A 112 -10.70 9.81 -17.24
C ARG A 112 -11.21 8.74 -18.21
N ALA A 113 -10.48 7.62 -18.36
CA ALA A 113 -10.84 6.53 -19.29
C ALA A 113 -11.97 5.60 -18.80
N GLY A 114 -12.25 5.55 -17.49
CA GLY A 114 -13.23 4.63 -16.89
C GLY A 114 -14.61 5.26 -16.59
N THR A 115 -15.64 4.42 -16.50
CA THR A 115 -16.89 4.77 -15.80
C THR A 115 -16.66 4.72 -14.27
N ALA A 116 -17.59 5.29 -13.48
CA ALA A 116 -17.48 5.24 -12.02
C ALA A 116 -17.44 3.80 -11.47
N ASP A 117 -18.26 2.88 -12.02
CA ASP A 117 -18.19 1.46 -11.67
C ASP A 117 -16.86 0.82 -12.08
N HIS A 118 -16.34 1.09 -13.28
CA HIS A 118 -15.05 0.55 -13.71
C HIS A 118 -13.92 0.99 -12.77
N VAL A 119 -13.91 2.26 -12.36
CA VAL A 119 -12.96 2.81 -11.38
C VAL A 119 -13.13 2.12 -10.03
N GLU A 120 -14.37 1.98 -9.51
CA GLU A 120 -14.60 1.26 -8.25
C GLU A 120 -14.19 -0.22 -8.31
N ARG A 121 -14.44 -0.91 -9.43
CA ARG A 121 -14.05 -2.30 -9.65
C ARG A 121 -12.53 -2.47 -9.64
N ILE A 122 -11.79 -1.56 -10.30
CA ILE A 122 -10.31 -1.53 -10.26
C ILE A 122 -9.81 -1.26 -8.84
N VAL A 123 -10.34 -0.24 -8.16
CA VAL A 123 -10.00 0.11 -6.76
C VAL A 123 -10.29 -1.04 -5.79
N ARG A 124 -11.41 -1.76 -5.95
CA ARG A 124 -11.76 -2.96 -5.16
C ARG A 124 -10.82 -4.13 -5.47
N GLY A 125 -10.31 -4.24 -6.70
CA GLY A 125 -9.30 -5.21 -7.12
C GLY A 125 -7.94 -4.94 -6.46
N TRP A 126 -7.41 -3.73 -6.64
CA TRP A 126 -6.15 -3.27 -6.03
C TRP A 126 -6.16 -3.48 -4.52
N ARG A 127 -7.23 -3.04 -3.82
CA ARG A 127 -7.42 -3.26 -2.36
C ARG A 127 -7.58 -4.73 -1.94
N ARG A 128 -7.63 -5.70 -2.85
CA ARG A 128 -7.54 -7.14 -2.56
C ARG A 128 -6.14 -7.69 -2.84
N VAL A 129 -5.39 -7.11 -3.77
CA VAL A 129 -3.99 -7.46 -4.05
C VAL A 129 -3.08 -6.90 -2.98
N ASP A 130 -3.23 -5.63 -2.65
CA ASP A 130 -2.51 -4.90 -1.58
C ASP A 130 -2.57 -5.65 -0.24
N ARG A 131 -3.77 -5.87 0.31
CA ARG A 131 -3.97 -6.70 1.53
C ARG A 131 -3.50 -8.15 1.41
N LYS A 132 -3.42 -8.72 0.21
CA LYS A 132 -2.80 -10.05 0.00
C LYS A 132 -1.27 -9.95 0.01
N ALA A 133 -0.68 -8.88 -0.49
CA ALA A 133 0.75 -8.61 -0.41
C ALA A 133 1.17 -8.34 1.04
N GLU A 134 0.44 -7.49 1.79
CA GLU A 134 0.64 -7.28 3.23
C GLU A 134 0.55 -8.59 4.02
N ALA A 135 -0.49 -9.40 3.79
CA ALA A 135 -0.67 -10.68 4.47
C ALA A 135 0.41 -11.71 4.06
N ALA A 136 0.80 -11.76 2.79
CA ALA A 136 1.87 -12.63 2.32
C ALA A 136 3.25 -12.19 2.81
N GLU A 137 3.51 -10.89 2.94
CA GLU A 137 4.76 -10.39 3.52
C GLU A 137 4.80 -10.62 5.02
N THR A 138 3.68 -10.41 5.73
CA THR A 138 3.54 -10.80 7.14
C THR A 138 3.79 -12.30 7.30
N ALA A 139 3.18 -13.14 6.46
CA ALA A 139 3.42 -14.58 6.44
C ALA A 139 4.89 -14.93 6.13
N ARG A 140 5.58 -14.23 5.21
CA ARG A 140 7.04 -14.40 4.97
C ARG A 140 7.89 -13.97 6.16
N ARG A 141 7.52 -12.89 6.86
CA ARG A 141 8.16 -12.39 8.10
C ARG A 141 7.93 -13.34 9.30
N HIS A 142 6.92 -14.20 9.24
CA HIS A 142 6.74 -15.33 10.16
C HIS A 142 7.48 -16.60 9.69
N ALA A 143 7.32 -17.01 8.43
CA ALA A 143 7.88 -18.25 7.89
C ALA A 143 9.41 -18.24 7.73
N SER A 144 10.04 -17.06 7.58
CA SER A 144 11.49 -16.92 7.63
C SER A 144 12.09 -16.92 9.05
N ARG A 145 11.27 -17.15 10.09
CA ARG A 145 11.73 -17.40 11.46
C ARG A 145 12.18 -18.84 11.62
N ALA A 146 13.34 -19.16 11.06
CA ALA A 146 14.02 -20.42 11.25
C ALA A 146 15.43 -20.20 11.77
N LEU A 147 15.91 -21.13 12.60
CA LEU A 147 17.32 -21.32 12.94
C LEU A 147 17.70 -22.70 12.43
N HIS A 148 18.49 -22.74 11.35
CA HIS A 148 19.08 -23.96 10.86
C HIS A 148 20.42 -24.16 11.54
N VAL A 149 20.62 -25.35 12.10
CA VAL A 149 21.89 -25.81 12.67
C VAL A 149 22.25 -27.08 11.93
N TYR A 150 23.45 -27.12 11.36
CA TYR A 150 24.01 -28.28 10.70
C TYR A 150 25.50 -28.36 10.97
N GLN A 151 26.05 -29.57 10.91
CA GLN A 151 27.49 -29.78 10.82
C GLN A 151 27.86 -29.78 9.33
N ASP A 152 28.97 -29.12 8.99
CA ASP A 152 29.61 -29.31 7.69
C ASP A 152 30.54 -30.53 7.71
N GLU A 153 31.14 -30.82 6.55
CA GLU A 153 31.95 -32.03 6.34
C GLU A 153 33.23 -32.01 7.17
N ASP A 154 33.82 -30.83 7.42
CA ASP A 154 34.96 -30.60 8.34
C ASP A 154 34.56 -30.67 9.84
N GLY A 155 33.33 -31.08 10.15
CA GLY A 155 32.82 -31.26 11.50
C GLY A 155 32.40 -29.98 12.23
N MET A 156 32.48 -28.82 11.56
CA MET A 156 32.18 -27.52 12.17
C MET A 156 30.68 -27.25 12.18
N VAL A 157 30.17 -26.74 13.31
CA VAL A 157 28.73 -26.46 13.48
C VAL A 157 28.38 -25.09 12.91
N THR A 158 27.75 -25.06 11.73
CA THR A 158 27.22 -23.84 11.14
C THR A 158 25.79 -23.56 11.63
N LEU A 159 25.60 -22.40 12.28
CA LEU A 159 24.29 -21.87 12.67
C LEU A 159 23.88 -20.73 11.73
N ARG A 160 22.71 -20.85 11.08
CA ARG A 160 22.17 -19.81 10.19
C ARG A 160 20.67 -19.63 10.40
N GLY A 161 20.26 -18.43 10.80
CA GLY A 161 18.84 -18.15 11.03
C GLY A 161 18.48 -16.66 11.04
N ARG A 162 17.19 -16.37 10.98
CA ARG A 162 16.62 -15.03 11.19
C ARG A 162 15.63 -15.11 12.34
N LEU A 163 16.01 -14.57 13.49
CA LEU A 163 15.21 -14.63 14.72
C LEU A 163 14.32 -13.39 14.87
N ALA A 164 13.31 -13.48 15.75
CA ALA A 164 12.65 -12.29 16.27
C ALA A 164 13.63 -11.50 17.16
N PRO A 165 13.55 -10.16 17.25
CA PRO A 165 14.55 -9.34 17.94
C PRO A 165 14.84 -9.79 19.38
N GLU A 166 13.80 -10.20 20.10
CA GLU A 166 13.82 -10.62 21.50
C GLU A 166 14.57 -11.95 21.66
N VAL A 167 14.33 -12.89 20.75
CA VAL A 167 14.98 -14.22 20.71
C VAL A 167 16.41 -14.10 20.20
N GLY A 168 16.67 -13.20 19.26
CA GLY A 168 18.02 -12.89 18.77
C GLY A 168 18.90 -12.28 19.85
N ALA A 169 18.37 -11.35 20.64
CA ALA A 169 19.06 -10.79 21.80
C ALA A 169 19.42 -11.86 22.83
N LEU A 170 18.47 -12.76 23.15
CA LEU A 170 18.70 -13.87 24.09
C LEU A 170 19.78 -14.84 23.59
N LEU A 171 19.77 -15.20 22.30
CA LEU A 171 20.81 -16.07 21.72
C LEU A 171 22.19 -15.40 21.76
N MET A 172 22.28 -14.10 21.43
CA MET A 172 23.54 -13.35 21.50
C MET A 172 24.07 -13.24 22.94
N GLN A 173 23.20 -13.08 23.94
CA GLN A 173 23.57 -13.12 25.36
C GLN A 173 24.09 -14.50 25.78
N ALA A 174 23.41 -15.58 25.39
CA ALA A 174 23.84 -16.95 25.67
C ALA A 174 25.20 -17.28 25.02
N LEU A 175 25.41 -16.89 23.77
CA LEU A 175 26.70 -17.06 23.07
C LEU A 175 27.82 -16.22 23.72
N ALA A 176 27.53 -14.99 24.16
CA ALA A 176 28.51 -14.16 24.85
C ALA A 176 28.92 -14.76 26.21
N ALA A 177 27.95 -15.28 26.98
CA ALA A 177 28.21 -15.93 28.27
C ALA A 177 28.96 -17.26 28.11
N ALA A 178 28.58 -18.08 27.12
CA ALA A 178 29.28 -19.32 26.79
C ALA A 178 30.72 -19.07 26.34
N ARG A 179 30.94 -18.04 25.51
CA ARG A 179 32.29 -17.60 25.11
C ARG A 179 33.13 -17.16 26.31
N GLU A 180 32.56 -16.40 27.24
CA GLU A 180 33.27 -15.95 28.45
C GLU A 180 33.66 -17.15 29.34
N ALA A 181 32.73 -18.09 29.55
CA ALA A 181 33.01 -19.33 30.27
C ALA A 181 34.12 -20.16 29.57
N LEU A 182 34.10 -20.26 28.24
CA LEU A 182 35.14 -20.93 27.47
C LEU A 182 36.50 -20.21 27.55
N TYR A 183 36.55 -18.87 27.60
CA TYR A 183 37.82 -18.15 27.82
C TYR A 183 38.39 -18.38 29.22
N GLN A 184 37.53 -18.48 30.24
CA GLN A 184 37.96 -18.81 31.60
C GLN A 184 38.38 -20.28 31.73
N HIS A 185 37.73 -21.19 31.01
CA HIS A 185 38.10 -22.60 30.95
C HIS A 185 39.39 -22.82 30.14
N ALA A 186 39.58 -22.13 29.01
CA ALA A 186 40.82 -22.14 28.23
C ALA A 186 42.02 -21.65 29.06
N ARG A 187 41.84 -20.64 29.93
CA ARG A 187 42.85 -20.24 30.92
C ARG A 187 43.19 -21.31 31.98
N GLY A 188 42.36 -22.35 32.11
CA GLY A 188 42.68 -23.57 32.85
C GLY A 188 43.20 -24.72 31.97
N MET A 189 42.97 -24.68 30.66
CA MET A 189 43.31 -25.74 29.69
C MET A 189 44.56 -25.45 28.83
N ASP A 190 45.18 -24.27 28.91
CA ASP A 190 46.59 -24.08 28.48
C ASP A 190 47.57 -25.01 29.25
N ALA A 191 47.07 -25.74 30.26
CA ALA A 191 47.76 -26.83 30.93
C ALA A 191 47.60 -28.22 30.26
N ASP A 192 46.66 -28.42 29.31
CA ASP A 192 46.18 -29.75 28.89
C ASP A 192 45.99 -29.91 27.35
N VAL A 193 47.08 -29.65 26.65
CA VAL A 193 47.60 -30.23 25.39
C VAL A 193 46.72 -31.17 24.52
N THR A 194 46.57 -30.83 23.22
CA THR A 194 46.30 -31.71 22.03
C THR A 194 45.04 -32.61 21.93
N THR A 195 44.30 -32.54 20.80
CA THR A 195 44.07 -33.69 19.85
C THR A 195 43.22 -33.35 18.59
N ALA A 196 43.56 -33.98 17.44
CA ALA A 196 42.81 -34.29 16.19
C ALA A 196 42.06 -33.18 15.37
N ASP A 197 42.24 -32.96 14.05
CA ASP A 197 42.20 -33.81 12.80
C ASP A 197 40.80 -34.39 12.43
N VAL A 198 40.22 -34.36 11.20
CA VAL A 198 40.40 -33.62 9.91
C VAL A 198 39.10 -33.72 9.04
N SER A 199 38.96 -32.90 7.97
CA SER A 199 38.39 -33.21 6.62
C SER A 199 36.87 -33.39 6.40
N ALA A 200 36.26 -33.09 5.24
CA ALA A 200 36.70 -32.32 4.03
C ALA A 200 35.57 -32.15 2.95
N GLU A 201 35.66 -31.08 2.14
CA GLU A 201 35.23 -30.87 0.73
C GLU A 201 33.95 -31.58 0.15
N THR A 202 33.00 -30.90 -0.53
CA THR A 202 33.15 -30.28 -1.89
C THR A 202 31.91 -29.44 -2.39
N PRO A 203 32.00 -28.62 -3.48
CA PRO A 203 30.94 -27.68 -3.98
C PRO A 203 30.45 -28.01 -5.44
N PRO A 204 29.98 -27.12 -6.36
CA PRO A 204 29.26 -25.81 -6.36
C PRO A 204 28.05 -25.71 -7.37
N MET A 205 27.59 -24.47 -7.70
CA MET A 205 26.92 -24.00 -8.97
C MET A 205 25.42 -24.28 -9.27
N ALA A 206 24.79 -23.65 -10.30
CA ALA A 206 24.39 -22.23 -10.49
C ALA A 206 23.80 -21.90 -11.90
N LEU A 207 22.61 -21.26 -12.01
CA LEU A 207 22.07 -20.40 -13.13
C LEU A 207 20.66 -19.87 -12.72
N HIS A 208 19.96 -18.83 -13.22
CA HIS A 208 20.05 -17.78 -14.29
C HIS A 208 19.58 -18.13 -15.74
N ALA A 209 18.91 -17.25 -16.52
CA ALA A 209 18.05 -16.06 -16.24
C ALA A 209 17.27 -15.53 -17.51
N ARG A 210 16.16 -14.78 -17.29
CA ARG A 210 15.37 -13.94 -18.28
C ARG A 210 14.62 -14.73 -19.39
N THR A 211 13.72 -14.20 -20.25
CA THR A 211 13.24 -12.81 -20.58
C THR A 211 11.80 -12.82 -21.17
N THR A 212 11.14 -11.65 -21.24
CA THR A 212 10.25 -11.11 -22.33
C THR A 212 8.87 -10.56 -21.89
N ALA A 213 8.38 -9.54 -22.60
CA ALA A 213 7.06 -8.90 -22.42
C ALA A 213 6.60 -8.13 -23.70
N PRO A 214 5.31 -8.16 -24.05
CA PRO A 214 4.61 -7.16 -24.87
C PRO A 214 3.61 -6.34 -24.00
N GLY A 215 3.02 -5.21 -24.41
CA GLY A 215 2.89 -4.59 -25.73
C GLY A 215 1.40 -4.52 -26.11
N TRP A 216 0.75 -3.34 -26.03
CA TRP A 216 -0.73 -3.26 -25.96
C TRP A 216 -1.37 -2.13 -26.79
N LEU A 217 -2.60 -2.36 -27.27
CA LEU A 217 -3.39 -1.44 -28.10
C LEU A 217 -4.90 -1.52 -27.75
N GLY A 218 -5.46 -0.40 -27.26
CA GLY A 218 -6.81 0.05 -27.60
C GLY A 218 -8.07 -0.74 -27.17
N GLN A 219 -8.00 -1.76 -26.30
CA GLN A 219 -9.21 -2.49 -25.85
C GLN A 219 -9.73 -2.05 -24.46
N ARG A 220 -10.77 -2.73 -23.96
CA ARG A 220 -11.35 -2.55 -22.61
C ARG A 220 -10.24 -2.52 -21.55
N LEU A 221 -10.24 -1.48 -20.72
CA LEU A 221 -9.25 -1.21 -19.67
C LEU A 221 -8.95 -2.47 -18.84
N ASP A 222 -7.79 -3.09 -19.11
CA ASP A 222 -7.38 -4.35 -18.51
C ASP A 222 -7.12 -4.16 -17.02
N VAL A 223 -7.74 -5.05 -16.23
CA VAL A 223 -7.66 -5.02 -14.76
C VAL A 223 -6.31 -5.57 -14.26
N GLY A 224 -5.63 -6.41 -15.04
CA GLY A 224 -4.25 -6.82 -14.77
C GLY A 224 -3.33 -5.62 -14.92
N TRP A 225 -3.21 -5.10 -16.14
CA TRP A 225 -2.45 -3.88 -16.45
C TRP A 225 -2.73 -2.71 -15.48
N ALA A 226 -4.01 -2.45 -15.17
CA ALA A 226 -4.36 -1.39 -14.23
C ALA A 226 -3.92 -1.69 -12.78
N ILE A 227 -3.88 -2.94 -12.33
CA ILE A 227 -3.32 -3.29 -11.01
C ILE A 227 -1.79 -3.17 -11.05
N ASP A 228 -1.14 -3.67 -12.10
CA ASP A 228 0.31 -3.70 -12.23
C ASP A 228 0.91 -2.29 -12.32
N VAL A 229 0.29 -1.40 -13.11
CA VAL A 229 0.66 0.04 -13.21
C VAL A 229 0.47 0.80 -11.89
N LEU A 230 -0.30 0.25 -10.95
CA LEU A 230 -0.66 0.89 -9.68
C LEU A 230 -0.02 0.24 -8.45
N HIS A 231 0.73 -0.85 -8.57
CA HIS A 231 1.28 -1.59 -7.43
C HIS A 231 2.81 -1.63 -7.46
N PRO A 232 3.53 -1.08 -6.46
CA PRO A 232 4.98 -0.87 -6.54
C PRO A 232 5.84 -2.16 -6.51
N LEU A 233 5.21 -3.32 -6.32
CA LEU A 233 5.85 -4.65 -6.40
C LEU A 233 5.46 -5.45 -7.66
N ALA A 234 4.76 -4.85 -8.63
CA ALA A 234 4.51 -5.48 -9.92
C ALA A 234 5.72 -5.31 -10.85
N ARG A 235 6.44 -6.41 -11.10
CA ARG A 235 7.60 -6.53 -12.00
C ARG A 235 7.75 -7.96 -12.48
#